data_AF-A0AAE3J3A4-F1
#
_entry.id   AF-A0AAE3J3A4-F1
#
_cell.length_a   1.000
_cell.length_b   1.000
_cell.length_c   1.000
_cell.angle_alpha   90.00
_cell.angle_beta   90.00
_cell.angle_gamma   90.00
#
_symmetry.space_group_name_H-M   'P 1'
#
loop_
_entity.id
_entity.type
_entity.pdbx_description
1 polymer ?
#
loop_
_entity_poly.entity_id
_entity_poly.type
_entity_poly.pdbx_seq_one_letter_code
_entity_poly.pdbx_strand_id
1 'polypeptide(L)'
;MRYARSIEELHQWHQEALSNPDIERHEIEPQCGWYKMRRVKLGPWVPVLITVEQDIDPDTGQLADDERMRCEVDGINEDKIEEIWSHLKPISEAAFHQLFENRRSIPAMKDDYTPINLALTPITP
;
A
#
# COMPACT_ATOMS: atom_id res chain seq x y z
N MET A 1 14.24 19.97 -16.37
CA MET A 1 14.96 19.96 -15.08
C MET A 1 13.90 19.84 -14.01
N ARG A 2 13.80 18.69 -13.33
CA ARG A 2 12.78 18.39 -12.31
C ARG A 2 13.49 18.18 -10.97
N TYR A 3 12.89 18.69 -9.90
CA TYR A 3 13.33 18.42 -8.54
C TYR A 3 12.52 17.26 -7.97
N ALA A 4 13.11 16.52 -7.03
CA ALA A 4 12.44 15.48 -6.29
C ALA A 4 11.24 16.06 -5.53
N ARG A 5 10.09 15.38 -5.58
CA ARG A 5 8.95 15.74 -4.73
C ARG A 5 9.33 15.55 -3.27
N SER A 6 8.87 16.46 -2.42
CA SER A 6 9.02 16.34 -0.98
C SER A 6 8.14 15.20 -0.43
N ILE A 7 8.51 14.67 0.74
CA ILE A 7 7.72 13.65 1.44
C ILE A 7 6.29 14.13 1.69
N GLU A 8 6.11 15.41 2.00
CA GLU A 8 4.78 16.00 2.23
C GLU A 8 3.92 15.96 0.96
N GLU A 9 4.49 16.34 -0.20
CA GLU A 9 3.79 16.26 -1.49
C GLU A 9 3.44 14.82 -1.88
N LEU A 10 4.35 13.87 -1.62
CA LEU A 10 4.13 12.45 -1.93
C LEU A 10 2.99 11.83 -1.10
N HIS A 11 2.82 12.26 0.15
CA HIS A 11 1.80 11.73 1.06
C HIS A 11 0.51 12.55 1.09
N GLN A 12 0.46 13.69 0.40
CA GLN A 12 -0.69 14.61 0.44
C GLN A 12 -2.00 13.91 0.02
N TRP A 13 -1.98 13.19 -1.10
CA TRP A 13 -3.16 12.46 -1.56
C TRP A 13 -3.62 11.41 -0.55
N HIS A 14 -2.68 10.68 0.07
CA HIS A 14 -3.02 9.64 1.04
C HIS A 14 -3.66 10.21 2.30
N GLN A 15 -3.12 11.33 2.80
CA GLN A 15 -3.70 12.06 3.93
C GLN A 15 -5.13 12.53 3.63
N GLU A 16 -5.36 13.03 2.42
CA GLU A 16 -6.69 13.44 1.98
C GLU A 16 -7.63 12.23 1.86
N ALA A 17 -7.17 11.13 1.26
CA ALA A 17 -7.95 9.90 1.10
C ALA A 17 -8.33 9.22 2.42
N LEU A 18 -7.56 9.44 3.49
CA LEU A 18 -7.93 9.00 4.85
C LEU A 18 -9.08 9.82 5.43
N SER A 19 -9.18 11.10 5.08
CA SER A 19 -10.19 12.03 5.58
C SER A 19 -11.44 12.06 4.69
N ASN A 20 -11.26 11.78 3.40
CA ASN A 20 -12.29 11.82 2.38
C ASN A 20 -12.32 10.47 1.61
N PRO A 21 -13.19 9.53 2.00
CA PRO A 21 -13.28 8.22 1.34
C PRO A 21 -13.83 8.30 -0.10
N ASP A 22 -14.43 9.44 -0.49
CA ASP A 22 -15.00 9.68 -1.82
C ASP A 22 -14.04 10.42 -2.76
N ILE A 23 -12.78 10.64 -2.35
CA ILE A 23 -11.77 11.26 -3.22
C ILE A 23 -11.64 10.45 -4.52
N GLU A 24 -11.56 11.16 -5.65
CA GLU A 24 -11.41 10.52 -6.94
C GLU A 24 -10.08 9.77 -7.00
N ARG A 25 -10.14 8.53 -7.50
CA ARG A 25 -8.97 7.71 -7.74
C ARG A 25 -8.86 7.43 -9.23
N HIS A 26 -7.83 7.98 -9.84
CA HIS A 26 -7.48 7.66 -11.22
C HIS A 26 -6.73 6.32 -11.26
N GLU A 27 -7.18 5.40 -12.11
CA GLU A 27 -6.64 4.03 -12.19
C GLU A 27 -5.18 3.98 -12.67
N ILE A 28 -4.77 5.00 -13.44
CA ILE A 28 -3.44 5.11 -14.05
C ILE A 28 -2.43 5.92 -13.21
N GLU A 29 -2.83 6.36 -12.02
CA GLU A 29 -2.00 7.22 -11.17
C GLU A 29 -1.94 6.68 -9.75
N PRO A 30 -1.12 5.64 -9.52
CA PRO A 30 -0.89 5.14 -8.17
C PRO A 30 -0.24 6.22 -7.32
N GLN A 31 -0.70 6.35 -6.07
CA GLN A 31 -0.23 7.34 -5.11
C GLN A 31 0.50 6.67 -3.95
N CYS A 32 1.44 7.39 -3.34
CA CYS A 32 2.22 6.90 -2.21
C CYS A 32 1.37 6.77 -0.94
N GLY A 33 1.68 5.75 -0.14
CA GLY A 33 1.09 5.59 1.19
C GLY A 33 0.84 4.15 1.60
N TRP A 34 0.02 4.01 2.65
CA TRP A 34 -0.31 2.73 3.26
C TRP A 34 -1.72 2.28 2.90
N TYR A 35 -1.84 1.02 2.52
CA TYR A 35 -3.07 0.43 2.01
C TYR A 35 -3.31 -0.96 2.58
N LYS A 36 -4.55 -1.43 2.43
CA LYS A 36 -4.92 -2.84 2.56
C LYS A 36 -5.72 -3.30 1.36
N MET A 37 -5.63 -4.57 1.05
CA MET A 37 -6.48 -5.21 0.03
C MET A 37 -6.85 -6.64 0.42
N ARG A 38 -7.72 -7.26 -0.38
CA ARG A 38 -8.02 -8.70 -0.31
C ARG A 38 -7.71 -9.32 -1.67
N ARG A 39 -6.86 -10.35 -1.71
CA ARG A 39 -6.56 -11.10 -2.95
C ARG A 39 -7.76 -11.92 -3.44
N VAL A 40 -8.63 -12.37 -2.53
CA VAL A 40 -9.86 -13.10 -2.86
C VAL A 40 -11.08 -12.60 -2.05
N LYS A 41 -12.29 -12.85 -2.56
CA LYS A 41 -13.53 -12.53 -1.85
C LYS A 41 -13.57 -13.31 -0.52
N LEU A 42 -13.77 -12.60 0.59
CA LEU A 42 -13.73 -13.14 1.97
C LEU A 42 -12.37 -13.68 2.44
N GLY A 43 -11.28 -13.39 1.72
CA GLY A 43 -9.92 -13.67 2.19
C GLY A 43 -9.45 -12.71 3.30
N PRO A 44 -8.30 -13.01 3.92
CA PRO A 44 -7.66 -12.11 4.87
C PRO A 44 -7.29 -10.77 4.22
N TRP A 45 -7.19 -9.73 5.04
CA TRP A 45 -6.62 -8.46 4.58
C TRP A 45 -5.10 -8.61 4.45
N VAL A 46 -4.55 -8.03 3.40
CA VAL A 46 -3.13 -8.01 3.08
C VAL A 46 -2.64 -6.55 3.13
N PRO A 47 -1.55 -6.24 3.86
CA PRO A 47 -0.97 -4.91 3.91
C PRO A 47 -0.25 -4.63 2.58
N VAL A 48 -0.43 -3.42 2.07
CA VAL A 48 0.20 -2.95 0.84
C VAL A 48 0.83 -1.59 1.09
N LEU A 49 2.10 -1.45 0.72
CA LEU A 49 2.86 -0.22 0.82
C LEU A 49 3.20 0.26 -0.60
N ILE A 50 2.97 1.54 -0.89
CA ILE A 50 3.43 2.18 -2.12
C ILE A 50 4.43 3.26 -1.76
N THR A 51 5.65 3.16 -2.29
CA THR A 51 6.76 4.11 -2.11
C THR A 51 7.18 4.71 -3.45
N VAL A 52 7.87 5.85 -3.40
CA VAL A 52 8.51 6.44 -4.57
C VAL A 52 10.01 6.19 -4.45
N GLU A 53 10.59 5.63 -5.49
CA GLU A 53 12.02 5.61 -5.71
C GLU A 53 12.44 6.88 -6.46
N GLN A 54 13.36 7.63 -5.83
CA GLN A 54 13.93 8.85 -6.37
C GLN A 54 15.44 8.61 -6.54
N ASP A 55 15.91 8.61 -7.78
CA ASP A 55 17.35 8.62 -8.06
C ASP A 55 17.83 10.06 -8.03
N ILE A 56 18.55 10.45 -6.98
CA ILE A 56 19.00 11.82 -6.75
C ILE A 56 20.51 11.88 -6.94
N ASP A 57 20.94 12.75 -7.85
CA ASP A 57 22.34 13.06 -8.07
C ASP A 57 22.93 13.73 -6.80
N PRO A 58 23.94 13.11 -6.17
CA PRO A 58 24.53 13.61 -4.93
C PRO A 58 25.28 14.94 -5.08
N ASP A 59 25.75 15.27 -6.29
CA ASP A 59 26.51 16.49 -6.55
C ASP A 59 25.59 17.68 -6.83
N THR A 60 24.45 17.44 -7.47
CA THR A 60 23.54 18.51 -7.94
C THR A 60 22.24 18.60 -7.14
N GLY A 61 21.88 17.57 -6.36
CA GLY A 61 20.62 17.49 -5.62
C GLY A 61 19.38 17.38 -6.51
N GLN A 62 19.56 17.02 -7.78
CA GLN A 62 18.49 16.89 -8.77
C GLN A 62 18.17 15.44 -9.04
N LEU A 63 17.00 15.19 -9.63
CA LEU A 63 16.66 13.86 -10.11
C LEU A 63 17.57 13.45 -11.27
N ALA A 64 18.28 12.33 -11.10
CA ALA A 64 19.09 11.68 -12.13
C ALA A 64 18.23 10.88 -13.11
N ASP A 65 17.05 10.42 -12.67
CA ASP A 65 16.05 9.73 -13.48
C ASP A 65 14.63 10.10 -13.03
N ASP A 66 13.63 9.72 -13.83
CA ASP A 66 12.22 9.89 -13.47
C ASP A 66 11.88 9.07 -12.21
N GLU A 67 11.02 9.64 -11.36
CA GLU A 67 10.55 9.00 -10.14
C GLU A 67 9.73 7.74 -10.48
N ARG A 68 9.98 6.66 -9.74
CA ARG A 68 9.34 5.37 -9.99
C ARG A 68 8.52 4.93 -8.79
N MET A 69 7.27 4.56 -9.04
CA MET A 69 6.41 4.00 -8.01
C MET A 69 6.80 2.55 -7.76
N ARG A 70 7.02 2.19 -6.49
CA ARG A 70 7.25 0.82 -6.05
C ARG A 70 6.10 0.37 -5.17
N CYS A 71 5.70 -0.89 -5.33
CA CYS A 71 4.66 -1.49 -4.52
C CYS A 71 5.19 -2.72 -3.80
N GLU A 72 4.86 -2.83 -2.52
CA GLU A 72 5.16 -3.99 -1.70
C GLU A 72 3.85 -4.55 -1.13
N VAL A 73 3.57 -5.82 -1.42
CA VAL A 73 2.42 -6.55 -0.89
C VAL A 73 2.95 -7.57 0.12
N ASP A 74 2.57 -7.41 1.39
CA ASP A 74 3.05 -8.26 2.49
C ASP A 74 4.59 -8.33 2.60
N GLY A 75 5.28 -7.24 2.25
CA GLY A 75 6.75 -7.15 2.23
C GLY A 75 7.41 -7.78 1.01
N ILE A 76 6.64 -8.17 -0.01
CA ILE A 76 7.14 -8.68 -1.28
C ILE A 76 6.92 -7.61 -2.36
N ASN A 77 7.97 -7.28 -3.10
CA ASN A 77 7.86 -6.34 -4.22
C ASN A 77 6.91 -6.88 -5.30
N GLU A 78 6.02 -6.02 -5.78
CA GLU A 78 5.02 -6.31 -6.81
C GLU A 78 5.20 -5.32 -7.96
N ASP A 79 5.52 -5.84 -9.15
CA ASP A 79 5.80 -5.03 -10.34
C ASP A 79 4.51 -4.49 -10.99
N LYS A 80 3.35 -5.10 -10.68
CA LYS A 80 2.06 -4.81 -11.32
C LYS A 80 1.18 -3.87 -10.49
N ILE A 81 1.74 -2.73 -10.09
CA ILE A 81 1.04 -1.73 -9.26
C ILE A 81 -0.30 -1.28 -9.85
N GLU A 82 -0.36 -1.09 -11.17
CA GLU A 82 -1.57 -0.63 -11.86
C GLU A 82 -2.71 -1.65 -11.84
N GLU A 83 -2.40 -2.96 -11.79
CA GLU A 83 -3.42 -4.01 -11.71
C GLU A 83 -4.07 -4.09 -10.32
N ILE A 84 -3.34 -3.71 -9.26
CA ILE A 84 -3.82 -3.83 -7.88
C ILE A 84 -4.34 -2.51 -7.30
N TRP A 85 -3.92 -1.37 -7.85
CA TRP A 85 -4.23 -0.03 -7.36
C TRP A 85 -5.74 0.21 -7.15
N SER A 86 -6.56 -0.20 -8.10
CA SER A 86 -8.03 -0.07 -8.05
C SER A 86 -8.67 -0.82 -6.87
N HIS A 87 -7.99 -1.86 -6.36
CA HIS A 87 -8.46 -2.69 -5.25
C HIS A 87 -7.93 -2.26 -3.88
N LEU A 88 -6.99 -1.31 -3.84
CA LEU A 88 -6.37 -0.86 -2.60
C LEU A 88 -7.31 0.02 -1.78
N LYS A 89 -7.25 -0.10 -0.46
CA LYS A 89 -7.98 0.76 0.47
C LYS A 89 -6.98 1.51 1.36
N PRO A 90 -6.95 2.85 1.34
CA PRO A 90 -6.09 3.64 2.20
C PRO A 90 -6.32 3.30 3.67
N ILE A 91 -5.24 3.18 4.42
CA ILE A 91 -5.23 3.00 5.87
C ILE A 91 -4.14 3.86 6.50
N SER A 92 -4.24 4.13 7.79
CA SER A 92 -3.15 4.79 8.52
C SER A 92 -1.94 3.87 8.63
N GLU A 93 -0.76 4.47 8.78
CA GLU A 93 0.50 3.74 9.06
C GLU A 93 0.35 2.80 10.28
N ALA A 94 -0.27 3.28 11.37
CA ALA A 94 -0.51 2.45 12.55
C ALA A 94 -1.38 1.22 12.25
N ALA A 95 -2.41 1.36 11.42
CA ALA A 95 -3.25 0.24 10.99
C ALA A 95 -2.50 -0.71 10.05
N PHE A 96 -1.58 -0.20 9.23
CA PHE A 96 -0.70 -1.01 8.39
C PHE A 96 0.23 -1.86 9.24
N HIS A 97 0.92 -1.27 10.21
CA HIS A 97 1.80 -2.00 11.12
C HIS A 97 1.04 -3.04 11.94
N GLN A 98 -0.15 -2.71 12.47
CA GLN A 98 -1.00 -3.70 13.14
C GLN A 98 -1.37 -4.86 12.20
N LEU A 99 -1.74 -4.58 10.96
CA LEU A 99 -2.11 -5.62 10.00
C LEU A 99 -0.92 -6.52 9.66
N PHE A 100 0.26 -5.93 9.48
CA PHE A 100 1.51 -6.65 9.24
C PHE A 100 1.87 -7.59 10.42
N GLU A 101 1.81 -7.07 11.65
CA GLU A 101 2.07 -7.88 12.86
C GLU A 101 1.02 -8.98 13.08
N ASN A 102 -0.25 -8.70 12.81
CA ASN A 102 -1.32 -9.68 12.89
C ASN A 102 -1.08 -10.86 11.93
N ARG A 103 -0.65 -10.58 10.69
CA ARG A 103 -0.34 -11.63 9.70
C ARG A 103 0.88 -12.46 10.06
N ARG A 104 1.90 -11.81 10.63
CA ARG A 104 3.08 -12.50 11.15
C ARG A 104 2.72 -13.46 12.28
N SER A 105 1.80 -13.04 13.15
CA SER A 105 1.45 -13.73 14.39
C SER A 105 0.31 -14.76 14.25
N ILE A 106 -0.63 -14.56 13.33
CA ILE A 106 -1.82 -15.42 13.14
C ILE A 106 -1.61 -16.33 11.92
N PRO A 107 -1.41 -17.65 12.10
CA PRO A 107 -1.17 -18.58 10.99
C PRO A 107 -2.29 -18.62 9.95
N ALA A 108 -3.55 -18.43 10.37
CA ALA A 108 -4.72 -18.41 9.50
C ALA A 108 -4.76 -17.20 8.54
N MET A 109 -3.96 -16.16 8.77
CA MET A 109 -3.86 -14.99 7.90
C MET A 109 -2.74 -15.11 6.86
N LYS A 110 -1.89 -16.15 6.92
CA LYS A 110 -0.75 -16.34 5.99
C LYS A 110 -1.16 -16.90 4.63
N ASP A 111 -2.32 -17.52 4.54
CA ASP A 111 -2.87 -17.99 3.26
C ASP A 111 -3.80 -16.93 2.66
N ASP A 112 -3.26 -16.17 1.71
CA ASP A 112 -3.95 -15.07 1.04
C ASP A 112 -5.09 -15.52 0.10
N TYR A 113 -5.09 -16.79 -0.27
CA TYR A 113 -6.01 -17.35 -1.26
C TYR A 113 -7.11 -18.21 -0.65
N THR A 114 -7.02 -18.53 0.64
CA THR A 114 -8.08 -19.26 1.36
C THR A 114 -9.10 -18.31 1.97
N PRO A 115 -10.40 -18.41 1.59
CA PRO A 115 -11.46 -17.64 2.23
C PRO A 115 -11.58 -18.04 3.71
N ILE A 116 -11.57 -17.05 4.61
CA ILE A 116 -11.76 -17.32 6.04
C ILE A 116 -13.26 -17.34 6.32
N ASN A 117 -13.79 -18.50 6.69
CA ASN A 117 -15.15 -18.63 7.17
C ASN A 117 -15.23 -18.24 8.67
N LEU A 118 -15.54 -16.97 8.93
CA LEU A 118 -15.69 -16.42 10.28
C LEU A 118 -16.86 -17.03 11.07
N ALA A 119 -17.76 -17.79 10.44
CA ALA A 119 -18.86 -18.47 11.12
C ALA A 119 -18.45 -19.79 11.79
N LEU A 120 -17.26 -20.35 11.46
CA LEU A 120 -16.82 -21.65 11.97
C LEU A 120 -15.74 -21.56 13.05
N THR A 121 -14.93 -20.50 13.08
CA THR A 121 -13.93 -20.30 14.15
C THR A 121 -13.70 -18.80 14.39
N PRO A 122 -14.09 -18.24 15.55
CA PRO A 122 -13.73 -16.86 15.88
C PRO A 122 -12.22 -16.79 16.15
N ILE A 123 -11.54 -15.90 15.43
CA ILE A 123 -10.13 -15.59 15.66
C ILE A 123 -10.11 -14.48 16.70
N THR A 124 -9.87 -14.83 17.97
CA THR A 124 -9.64 -13.86 19.04
C THR A 124 -8.17 -13.41 19.01
N PRO A 125 -7.88 -12.09 19.11
CA PRO A 125 -6.52 -11.59 19.31
C PRO A 125 -5.93 -12.02 20.66
#